data_AF-A0A3Q8S6M5-F1
#
_entry.id   AF-A0A3Q8S6M5-F1
#
_cell.length_a   1.000
_cell.length_b   1.000
_cell.length_c   1.000
_cell.angle_alpha   90.00
_cell.angle_beta   90.00
_cell.angle_gamma   90.00
#
_symmetry.space_group_name_H-M   'P 1'
#
loop_
_entity.id
_entity.type
_entity.pdbx_description
1 polymer ?
#
loop_
_entity_poly.entity_id
_entity_poly.type
_entity_poly.pdbx_seq_one_letter_code
_entity_poly.pdbx_strand_id
1 'polypeptide(L)'
;MIMPQLKANERSEAIDLIKESQRIFAKNDFVFKEASGEQSLSRSGTFDQRANTLFPDVLYYVDKRQNKVALGWELKMPDTVINDPNFIAMLSTRQIDSKRMPLFCGILSK
;
A
#
# COMPACT_ATOMS: atom_id res chain seq x y z
N MET A 1 29.92 16.51 -17.14
CA MET A 1 29.65 15.51 -16.09
C MET A 1 28.18 15.62 -15.73
N ILE A 2 27.35 14.64 -16.11
CA ILE A 2 25.92 14.65 -15.77
C ILE A 2 25.80 14.13 -14.34
N MET A 3 25.29 14.94 -13.43
CA MET A 3 24.95 14.49 -12.08
C MET A 3 23.61 13.74 -12.14
N PRO A 4 23.54 12.50 -11.65
CA PRO A 4 22.27 11.78 -11.61
C PRO A 4 21.31 12.49 -10.65
N GLN A 5 20.11 12.76 -11.13
CA GLN A 5 19.04 13.34 -10.32
C GLN A 5 18.23 12.20 -9.69
N LEU A 6 18.15 12.18 -8.35
CA LEU A 6 17.25 11.29 -7.63
C LEU A 6 15.81 11.77 -7.83
N LYS A 7 14.98 10.93 -8.41
CA LYS A 7 13.55 11.15 -8.55
C LYS A 7 12.81 10.10 -7.75
N ALA A 8 11.87 10.54 -6.92
CA ALA A 8 10.99 9.62 -6.21
C ALA A 8 10.10 8.85 -7.21
N ASN A 9 9.89 7.57 -6.92
CA ASN A 9 9.01 6.69 -7.67
C ASN A 9 8.07 5.95 -6.71
N GLU A 10 7.10 5.24 -7.26
CA GLU A 10 6.09 4.50 -6.49
C GLU A 10 6.69 3.62 -5.39
N ARG A 11 7.79 2.92 -5.70
CA ARG A 11 8.47 2.06 -4.73
C ARG A 11 9.15 2.84 -3.61
N SER A 12 9.75 3.99 -3.89
CA SER A 12 10.34 4.82 -2.83
C SER A 12 9.27 5.41 -1.91
N GLU A 13 8.14 5.85 -2.46
CA GLU A 13 7.00 6.35 -1.67
C GLU A 13 6.39 5.24 -0.79
N ALA A 14 6.25 4.02 -1.34
CA ALA A 14 5.79 2.86 -0.58
C ALA A 14 6.68 2.55 0.63
N ILE A 15 8.00 2.61 0.43
CA ILE A 15 8.98 2.39 1.50
C ILE A 15 8.83 3.43 2.61
N ASP A 16 8.66 4.70 2.26
CA ASP A 16 8.51 5.76 3.25
C ASP A 16 7.17 5.67 3.98
N LEU A 17 6.09 5.29 3.30
CA LEU A 17 4.80 4.99 3.92
C LEU A 17 4.89 3.86 4.96
N ILE A 18 5.62 2.79 4.66
CA ILE A 18 5.85 1.68 5.60
C ILE A 18 6.59 2.18 6.84
N LYS A 19 7.68 2.93 6.66
CA LYS A 19 8.46 3.48 7.78
C LYS A 19 7.64 4.41 8.67
N GLU A 20 6.84 5.29 8.07
CA GLU A 20 5.98 6.19 8.84
C GLU A 20 4.89 5.42 9.60
N SER A 21 4.28 4.42 8.95
CA SER A 21 3.32 3.52 9.60
C SER A 21 3.93 2.86 10.84
N GLN A 22 5.14 2.28 10.71
CA GLN A 22 5.87 1.68 11.82
C GLN A 22 6.14 2.68 12.96
N ARG A 23 6.55 3.91 12.63
CA ARG A 23 6.75 4.98 13.62
C ARG A 23 5.46 5.32 14.37
N ILE A 24 4.33 5.37 13.66
CA ILE A 24 3.01 5.65 14.24
C ILE A 24 2.57 4.50 15.15
N PHE A 25 2.72 3.24 14.72
CA PHE A 25 2.37 2.06 15.53
C PHE A 25 3.24 1.91 16.77
N ALA A 26 4.49 2.34 16.73
CA ALA A 26 5.37 2.30 17.89
C ALA A 26 4.98 3.31 18.99
N LYS A 27 4.36 4.44 18.61
CA LYS A 27 3.99 5.53 19.52
C LYS A 27 2.58 5.43 20.08
N ASN A 28 1.73 4.60 19.49
CA ASN A 28 0.30 4.54 19.80
C ASN A 28 -0.14 3.08 20.00
N ASP A 29 -1.20 2.89 20.78
CA ASP A 29 -1.79 1.56 20.93
C ASP A 29 -2.81 1.27 19.80
N PHE A 30 -2.29 0.89 18.63
CA PHE A 30 -3.11 0.46 17.48
C PHE A 30 -3.23 -1.07 17.40
N VAL A 31 -4.26 -1.56 16.70
CA VAL A 31 -4.38 -2.99 16.35
C VAL A 31 -3.19 -3.47 15.51
N PHE A 32 -2.67 -2.61 14.63
CA PHE A 32 -1.48 -2.88 13.83
C PHE A 32 -0.23 -2.59 14.64
N LYS A 33 0.71 -3.54 14.61
CA LYS A 33 1.96 -3.48 15.36
C LYS A 33 3.19 -3.47 14.45
N GLU A 34 3.05 -3.85 13.19
CA GLU A 34 4.15 -3.91 12.21
C GLU A 34 3.66 -3.76 10.77
N ALA A 35 4.55 -3.35 9.87
CA ALA A 35 4.32 -3.27 8.42
C ALA A 35 5.53 -3.76 7.59
N SER A 36 5.30 -4.32 6.39
CA SER A 36 6.35 -4.78 5.46
C SER A 36 5.84 -4.75 4.02
N GLY A 37 6.71 -4.68 3.01
CA GLY A 37 6.32 -4.62 1.59
C GLY A 37 6.96 -5.65 0.67
N GLU A 38 7.78 -6.57 1.19
CA GLU A 38 8.52 -7.53 0.35
C GLU A 38 8.03 -8.98 0.47
N GLN A 39 6.94 -9.20 1.21
CA GLN A 39 6.44 -10.55 1.49
C GLN A 39 5.24 -10.87 0.60
N SER A 40 5.23 -12.09 0.04
CA SER A 40 4.08 -12.61 -0.70
C SER A 40 3.18 -13.41 0.23
N LEU A 41 1.86 -13.32 0.06
CA LEU A 41 0.91 -14.12 0.82
C LEU A 41 0.54 -15.38 0.05
N SER A 42 0.90 -16.54 0.57
CA SER A 42 0.42 -17.81 0.04
C SER A 42 -0.92 -18.19 0.67
N ARG A 43 -1.93 -18.45 -0.16
CA ARG A 43 -3.26 -18.93 0.24
C ARG A 43 -3.25 -20.46 0.27
N SER A 44 -2.55 -21.05 1.25
CA SER A 44 -2.62 -22.49 1.49
C SER A 44 -3.96 -22.83 2.18
N GLY A 45 -4.80 -23.66 1.54
CA GLY A 45 -6.06 -24.16 2.13
C GLY A 45 -7.37 -23.76 1.45
N THR A 46 -7.34 -23.11 0.27
CA THR A 46 -8.56 -22.83 -0.51
C THR A 46 -8.80 -23.82 -1.64
N PHE A 47 -10.07 -24.10 -1.92
CA PHE A 47 -10.51 -24.97 -3.02
C PHE A 47 -10.21 -24.42 -4.42
N ASP A 48 -9.98 -23.11 -4.55
CA ASP A 48 -9.62 -22.48 -5.82
C ASP A 48 -8.09 -22.40 -5.96
N GLN A 49 -7.54 -23.22 -6.85
CA GLN A 49 -6.10 -23.38 -7.08
C GLN A 49 -5.51 -22.35 -8.06
N ARG A 50 -6.33 -21.44 -8.61
CA ARG A 50 -5.93 -20.56 -9.72
C ARG A 50 -5.17 -19.29 -9.28
N ALA A 51 -5.18 -18.96 -7.99
CA ALA A 51 -4.45 -17.82 -7.43
C ALA A 51 -3.93 -18.12 -6.00
N ASN A 52 -2.88 -18.94 -5.92
CA ASN A 52 -2.30 -19.39 -4.65
C ASN A 52 -1.38 -18.37 -3.97
N THR A 53 -0.97 -17.29 -4.65
CA THR A 53 -0.05 -16.30 -4.10
C THR A 53 -0.49 -14.89 -4.46
N LEU A 54 -0.54 -14.01 -3.46
CA LEU A 54 -0.83 -12.58 -3.60
C LEU A 54 0.45 -11.78 -3.35
N PHE A 55 0.59 -10.67 -4.07
CA PHE A 55 1.76 -9.79 -4.02
C PHE A 55 1.35 -8.36 -3.65
N PRO A 56 0.87 -8.12 -2.42
CA PRO A 56 0.59 -6.77 -1.97
C PRO A 56 1.88 -5.94 -1.85
N ASP A 57 1.79 -4.66 -2.19
CA ASP A 57 2.87 -3.69 -1.99
C ASP A 57 3.15 -3.41 -0.50
N VAL A 58 2.12 -3.51 0.35
CA VAL A 58 2.24 -3.33 1.80
C VAL A 58 1.41 -4.37 2.54
N LEU A 59 1.95 -4.92 3.62
CA LEU A 59 1.30 -5.81 4.57
C LEU A 59 1.36 -5.19 5.95
N TYR A 60 0.24 -5.21 6.66
CA TYR A 60 0.17 -4.85 8.07
C TYR A 60 -0.08 -6.08 8.92
N TYR A 61 0.49 -6.09 10.11
CA TYR A 61 0.45 -7.21 11.03
C TYR A 61 -0.10 -6.78 12.39
N VAL A 62 -0.81 -7.70 13.05
CA VAL A 62 -1.28 -7.49 14.43
C VAL A 62 -0.18 -7.76 15.48
N ASP A 63 0.95 -8.33 15.06
CA ASP A 63 2.09 -8.64 15.91
C ASP A 63 3.41 -8.11 15.33
N LYS A 64 4.38 -7.83 16.22
CA LYS A 64 5.71 -7.32 15.82
C LYS A 64 6.58 -8.36 15.10
N ARG A 65 6.22 -9.63 15.19
CA ARG A 65 7.00 -10.74 14.61
C ARG A 65 6.50 -11.13 13.21
N GLN A 66 5.54 -10.38 12.66
CA GLN A 66 5.00 -10.58 11.31
C GLN A 66 4.36 -11.97 11.09
N ASN A 67 3.83 -12.61 12.15
CA ASN A 67 3.21 -13.93 12.03
C ASN A 67 1.74 -13.86 11.63
N LYS A 68 1.06 -12.75 11.97
CA LYS A 68 -0.37 -12.59 11.78
C LYS A 68 -0.64 -11.36 10.93
N VAL A 69 -0.82 -11.60 9.64
CA VAL A 69 -1.22 -10.59 8.67
C VAL A 69 -2.63 -10.13 9.00
N ALA A 70 -2.80 -8.82 9.19
CA ALA A 70 -4.09 -8.19 9.38
C ALA A 70 -4.75 -7.86 8.03
N LEU A 71 -3.96 -7.30 7.11
CA LEU A 71 -4.39 -6.87 5.79
C LEU A 71 -3.19 -6.59 4.88
N GLY A 72 -3.41 -6.64 3.56
CA GLY A 72 -2.45 -6.20 2.56
C GLY A 72 -3.07 -5.14 1.65
N TRP A 73 -2.28 -4.12 1.30
CA TRP A 73 -2.60 -3.03 0.38
C TRP A 73 -1.79 -3.17 -0.91
N GLU A 74 -2.48 -2.94 -2.02
CA GLU A 74 -1.88 -2.63 -3.32
C GLU A 74 -1.83 -1.11 -3.44
N LEU A 75 -0.66 -0.55 -3.72
CA LEU A 75 -0.46 0.88 -3.93
C LEU A 75 -0.49 1.20 -5.43
N LYS A 76 -0.96 2.41 -5.75
CA LYS A 76 -0.92 2.98 -7.10
C LYS A 76 -0.52 4.44 -7.00
N MET A 77 0.58 4.83 -7.64
CA MET A 77 0.98 6.23 -7.78
C MET A 77 0.20 6.89 -8.93
N PRO A 78 -0.54 7.98 -8.70
CA PRO A 78 -1.20 8.70 -9.78
C PRO A 78 -0.19 9.49 -10.62
N ASP A 79 -0.43 9.57 -11.93
CA ASP A 79 0.26 10.51 -12.81
C ASP A 79 -0.24 11.96 -12.65
N THR A 80 -1.27 12.16 -11.82
CA THR A 80 -1.95 13.45 -11.61
C THR A 80 -1.47 14.09 -10.32
N VAL A 81 -1.14 15.38 -10.37
CA VAL A 81 -0.73 16.14 -9.18
C VAL A 81 -1.88 16.25 -8.18
N ILE A 82 -1.57 16.11 -6.88
CA ILE A 82 -2.60 16.09 -5.82
C ILE A 82 -3.41 17.39 -5.72
N ASN A 83 -2.84 18.50 -6.19
CA ASN A 83 -3.49 19.81 -6.19
C ASN A 83 -4.25 20.11 -7.48
N ASP A 84 -4.39 19.15 -8.41
CA ASP A 84 -5.19 19.35 -9.62
C ASP A 84 -6.66 19.56 -9.24
N PRO A 85 -7.29 20.70 -9.58
CA PRO A 85 -8.69 20.96 -9.28
C PRO A 85 -9.64 19.90 -9.85
N ASN A 86 -9.31 19.33 -11.02
CA ASN A 86 -10.09 18.27 -11.64
C ASN A 86 -10.02 16.98 -10.82
N PHE A 87 -8.86 16.70 -10.26
CA PHE A 87 -8.65 15.55 -9.40
C PHE A 87 -9.41 15.67 -8.07
N ILE A 88 -9.37 16.84 -7.45
CA ILE A 88 -10.13 17.14 -6.23
C ILE A 88 -11.64 17.01 -6.49
N ALA A 89 -12.12 17.57 -7.61
CA ALA A 89 -13.52 17.45 -8.01
C ALA A 89 -13.93 15.98 -8.26
N MET A 90 -13.05 15.18 -8.87
CA MET A 90 -13.25 13.76 -9.10
C MET A 90 -13.36 12.95 -7.79
N LEU A 91 -12.53 13.24 -6.78
CA LEU A 91 -12.63 12.64 -5.45
C LEU A 91 -13.94 13.01 -4.76
N SER A 92 -14.38 14.27 -4.88
CA SER A 92 -15.63 14.75 -4.27
C SER A 92 -16.89 14.10 -4.86
N THR A 93 -16.82 13.68 -6.13
CA THR A 93 -17.94 13.08 -6.89
C THR A 93 -17.94 11.55 -6.90
N ARG A 94 -16.93 10.91 -6.30
CA ARG A 94 -16.71 9.43 -6.33
C ARG A 94 -16.65 8.81 -7.72
N GLN A 95 -16.41 9.58 -8.78
CA GLN A 95 -16.08 9.06 -10.12
C GLN A 95 -14.61 8.65 -10.16
N ILE A 96 -14.27 7.59 -9.45
CA ILE A 96 -12.88 7.18 -9.25
C ILE A 96 -12.42 6.30 -10.43
N ASP A 97 -11.54 6.85 -11.28
CA ASP A 97 -10.73 6.09 -12.23
C ASP A 97 -9.44 5.62 -11.54
N SER A 98 -9.15 4.31 -11.65
CA SER A 98 -7.97 3.68 -11.06
C SER A 98 -6.64 4.26 -11.55
N LYS A 99 -6.63 4.94 -12.71
CA LYS A 99 -5.44 5.58 -13.29
C LYS A 99 -5.11 6.97 -12.74
N ARG A 100 -6.03 7.60 -12.02
CA ARG A 100 -5.90 9.01 -11.62
C ARG A 100 -5.97 9.22 -10.12
N MET A 101 -5.86 8.17 -9.29
CA MET A 101 -6.14 8.22 -7.85
C MET A 101 -4.90 8.38 -6.95
N PRO A 102 -4.96 9.10 -5.80
CA PRO A 102 -3.86 9.17 -4.86
C PRO A 102 -3.92 7.91 -4.02
N LEU A 103 -3.06 6.93 -4.32
CA LEU A 103 -2.86 5.71 -3.54
C LEU A 103 -4.18 5.04 -3.13
N PHE A 104 -4.72 4.19 -4.02
CA PHE A 104 -5.75 3.25 -3.57
C PHE A 104 -5.10 2.32 -2.54
N CYS A 105 -5.83 2.01 -1.48
CA CYS A 105 -5.51 0.96 -0.53
C CYS A 105 -6.66 -0.05 -0.67
N GLY A 106 -6.42 -1.16 -1.36
CA GLY A 106 -7.38 -2.26 -1.43
C GLY A 106 -7.13 -3.18 -0.25
N ILE A 107 -8.14 -3.48 0.58
CA ILE A 107 -8.04 -4.62 1.49
C ILE A 107 -8.07 -5.86 0.60
N LEU A 108 -7.03 -6.69 0.63
CA LEU A 108 -7.08 -8.06 0.11
C LEU A 108 -8.14 -8.86 0.89
N SER A 109 -9.41 -8.67 0.54
CA SER A 109 -10.54 -9.51 0.92
C SER A 109 -11.27 -9.90 -0.36
N LYS A 110 -10.90 -11.06 -0.91
CA LYS A 110 -11.74 -11.83 -1.82
C LYS A 110 -11.68 -13.30 -1.41
#